data_AF-A0A017THF2-F1
#
_entry.id   AF-A0A017THF2-F1
#
_cell.length_a   1.000
_cell.length_b   1.000
_cell.length_c   1.000
_cell.angle_alpha   90.00
_cell.angle_beta   90.00
_cell.angle_gamma   90.00
#
_symmetry.space_group_name_H-M   'P 1'
#
loop_
_entity.id
_entity.type
_entity.pdbx_description
1 polymer ?
#
loop_
_entity_poly.entity_id
_entity_poly.type
_entity_poly.pdbx_seq_one_letter_code
_entity_poly.pdbx_strand_id
1 'polypeptide(L)'
;MNTALEVRGFKAIRDSGFLGLGLLTLLIGRTGSGKSAPLEALQWLQVSLGLGLRVGTQRQAAMFEGLLHRGAHRITLVVTLGPEGDVEVSYVLEVKADASGNPVIKHEPCREGSDTTAPLTIQSREVAGSPVVRGMRVQRRCVTRIPSPCTT
;
A
#
# COMPACT_ATOMS: atom_id res chain seq x y z
N MET A 1 3.68 -4.16 -18.07
CA MET A 1 3.34 -4.05 -16.64
C MET A 1 2.13 -3.15 -16.51
N ASN A 2 0.97 -3.69 -16.15
CA ASN A 2 -0.25 -2.90 -15.92
C ASN A 2 -0.35 -2.67 -14.41
N THR A 3 -0.22 -1.44 -13.95
CA THR A 3 -0.44 -1.13 -12.53
C THR A 3 -1.88 -0.68 -12.35
N ALA A 4 -2.57 -1.10 -11.30
CA ALA A 4 -3.85 -0.55 -10.92
C ALA A 4 -3.74 0.11 -9.55
N LEU A 5 -4.39 1.26 -9.41
CA LEU A 5 -4.41 2.05 -8.18
C LEU A 5 -5.84 2.34 -7.78
N GLU A 6 -6.17 2.08 -6.52
CA GLU A 6 -7.37 2.59 -5.90
C GLU A 6 -7.01 3.46 -4.69
N VAL A 7 -7.64 4.62 -4.59
CA VAL A 7 -7.46 5.58 -3.51
C VAL A 7 -8.83 5.94 -2.95
N ARG A 8 -8.99 5.82 -1.64
CA ARG A 8 -10.21 6.24 -0.93
C ARG A 8 -9.87 7.14 0.25
N GLY A 9 -10.68 8.17 0.45
CA GLY A 9 -10.60 9.07 1.60
C GLY A 9 -9.38 9.99 1.64
N PHE A 10 -8.74 10.27 0.50
CA PHE A 10 -7.49 11.05 0.42
C PHE A 10 -7.71 12.40 -0.29
N LYS A 11 -7.51 13.52 0.42
CA LYS A 11 -7.59 14.90 -0.10
C LYS A 11 -8.85 15.12 -0.98
N ALA A 12 -8.68 15.38 -2.27
CA ALA A 12 -9.78 15.61 -3.19
C ALA A 12 -10.55 14.33 -3.57
N ILE A 13 -10.02 13.15 -3.24
CA ILE A 13 -10.55 11.83 -3.62
C ILE A 13 -11.39 11.27 -2.47
N ARG A 14 -12.71 11.22 -2.67
CA ARG A 14 -13.58 10.39 -1.82
C ARG A 14 -13.35 8.91 -2.10
N ASP A 15 -13.45 8.54 -3.38
CA ASP A 15 -13.21 7.21 -3.93
C ASP A 15 -12.81 7.39 -5.39
N SER A 16 -11.67 6.85 -5.81
CA SER A 16 -11.23 6.92 -7.20
C SER A 16 -11.77 5.78 -8.07
N GLY A 17 -12.29 4.71 -7.47
CA GLY A 17 -12.35 3.39 -8.11
C GLY A 17 -10.96 2.90 -8.53
N PHE A 18 -10.92 1.86 -9.37
CA PHE A 18 -9.67 1.35 -9.93
C PHE A 18 -9.20 2.20 -11.12
N LEU A 19 -8.04 2.83 -10.95
CA LEU A 19 -7.32 3.56 -11.98
C LEU A 19 -6.28 2.63 -12.62
N GLY A 20 -6.48 2.28 -13.88
CA GLY A 20 -5.45 1.59 -14.67
C GLY A 20 -4.32 2.55 -15.04
N LEU A 21 -3.12 2.24 -14.60
CA LEU A 21 -1.87 2.94 -14.90
C LEU A 21 -1.07 2.11 -15.90
N GLY A 22 -1.11 2.52 -17.17
CA GLY A 22 -0.25 2.00 -18.22
C GLY A 22 1.10 2.72 -18.28
N LEU A 23 1.95 2.34 -19.25
CA LEU A 23 3.26 2.95 -19.49
C LEU A 23 3.19 4.49 -19.62
N LEU A 24 2.13 4.98 -20.27
CA LEU A 24 1.80 6.39 -20.34
C LEU A 24 0.34 6.55 -19.92
N THR A 25 0.12 7.20 -18.79
CA THR A 25 -1.21 7.52 -18.28
C THR A 25 -1.37 9.02 -18.16
N LEU A 26 -2.40 9.57 -18.82
CA LEU A 26 -2.67 11.00 -18.81
C LEU A 26 -3.88 11.31 -17.92
N LEU A 27 -3.68 12.16 -16.91
CA LEU A 27 -4.73 12.61 -15.99
C LEU A 27 -5.26 13.97 -16.45
N ILE A 28 -6.48 14.01 -16.99
CA ILE A 28 -7.13 15.23 -17.52
C ILE A 28 -8.32 15.63 -16.65
N GLY A 29 -8.56 16.94 -16.52
CA GLY A 29 -9.61 17.49 -15.66
C GLY A 29 -9.41 18.97 -15.37
N ARG A 30 -10.42 19.63 -14.80
CA ARG A 30 -10.38 21.07 -14.47
C ARG A 30 -9.39 21.37 -13.34
N THR A 31 -8.91 22.60 -13.25
CA THR A 31 -8.11 23.04 -12.08
C THR A 31 -8.90 22.80 -10.79
N GLY A 32 -8.22 22.27 -9.76
CA GLY A 32 -8.86 21.91 -8.49
C GLY A 32 -9.66 20.59 -8.49
N SER A 33 -9.77 19.88 -9.62
CA SER A 33 -10.52 18.61 -9.68
C SER A 33 -9.84 17.41 -9.02
N GLY A 34 -8.69 17.61 -8.37
CA GLY A 34 -7.95 16.52 -7.70
C GLY A 34 -7.08 15.65 -8.62
N LYS A 35 -6.73 16.09 -9.83
CA LYS A 35 -5.88 15.30 -10.76
C LYS A 35 -4.54 14.87 -10.17
N SER A 36 -3.94 15.69 -9.32
CA SER A 36 -2.67 15.39 -8.66
C SER A 36 -2.84 14.45 -7.47
N ALA A 37 -4.05 14.32 -6.91
CA ALA A 37 -4.29 13.59 -5.68
C ALA A 37 -3.92 12.09 -5.76
N PRO A 38 -4.12 11.35 -6.87
CA PRO A 38 -3.66 9.96 -6.96
C PRO A 38 -2.13 9.86 -6.91
N LEU A 39 -1.41 10.78 -7.57
CA LEU A 39 0.05 10.83 -7.54
C LEU A 39 0.57 11.24 -6.17
N GLU A 40 -0.08 12.20 -5.52
CA GLU A 40 0.24 12.60 -4.15
C GLU A 40 0.03 11.44 -3.16
N ALA A 41 -1.01 10.64 -3.35
CA ALA A 41 -1.28 9.45 -2.55
C ALA A 41 -0.19 8.38 -2.74
N LEU A 42 0.24 8.12 -3.98
CA LEU A 42 1.37 7.23 -4.27
C LEU A 42 2.68 7.76 -3.66
N GLN A 43 2.94 9.06 -3.78
CA GLN A 43 4.12 9.68 -3.19
C GLN A 43 4.09 9.58 -1.66
N TRP A 44 2.92 9.77 -1.04
CA TRP A 44 2.75 9.60 0.40
C TRP A 44 3.01 8.15 0.82
N LEU A 45 2.50 7.18 0.07
CA LEU A 45 2.75 5.76 0.30
C LEU A 45 4.24 5.45 0.22
N GLN A 46 4.92 5.86 -0.86
CA GLN A 46 6.36 5.60 -1.06
C GLN A 46 7.19 6.14 0.11
N VAL A 47 6.93 7.39 0.53
CA VAL A 47 7.65 7.99 1.66
C VAL A 47 7.29 7.28 2.96
N SER A 48 6.03 6.91 3.16
CA SER A 48 5.58 6.19 4.37
C SER A 48 6.20 4.80 4.49
N LEU A 49 6.40 4.10 3.37
CA LEU A 49 7.10 2.82 3.33
C LEU A 49 8.59 2.97 3.68
N GLY A 50 9.25 4.06 3.23
CA GLY A 50 10.68 4.27 3.41
C GLY A 50 11.09 5.00 4.70
N LEU A 51 10.23 5.85 5.27
CA LEU A 51 10.52 6.68 6.44
C LEU A 51 9.49 6.55 7.57
N GLY A 52 8.46 5.73 7.37
CA GLY A 52 7.35 5.57 8.30
C GLY A 52 6.22 6.59 8.08
N LEU A 53 5.01 6.20 8.52
CA LEU A 53 3.78 6.96 8.31
C LEU A 53 3.81 8.39 8.88
N ARG A 54 4.43 8.57 10.05
CA ARG A 54 4.48 9.89 10.70
C ARG A 54 5.27 10.88 9.85
N VAL A 55 6.47 10.52 9.44
CA VAL A 55 7.34 11.35 8.60
C VAL A 55 6.71 11.54 7.21
N GLY A 56 6.16 10.48 6.62
CA GLY A 56 5.45 10.55 5.34
C GLY A 56 4.27 11.53 5.38
N THR A 57 3.50 11.51 6.46
CA THR A 57 2.39 12.44 6.69
C THR A 57 2.90 13.87 6.84
N GLN A 58 3.89 14.10 7.72
CA GLN A 58 4.46 15.42 8.01
C GLN A 58 5.04 16.13 6.78
N ARG A 59 5.54 15.38 5.80
CA ARG A 59 6.05 15.95 4.54
C ARG A 59 4.95 16.47 3.60
N GLN A 60 3.71 16.02 3.77
CA GLN A 60 2.59 16.42 2.92
C GLN A 60 1.55 17.28 3.63
N ALA A 61 1.43 17.14 4.96
CA ALA A 61 0.49 17.86 5.79
C ALA A 61 1.01 17.95 7.22
N ALA A 62 0.59 18.97 7.98
CA ALA A 62 0.96 19.10 9.39
C ALA A 62 0.42 17.94 10.26
N MET A 63 -0.77 17.44 9.94
CA MET A 63 -1.45 16.35 10.64
C MET A 63 -2.12 15.38 9.65
N PHE A 64 -2.44 14.17 10.10
CA PHE A 64 -3.10 13.15 9.27
C PHE A 64 -4.43 13.63 8.69
N GLU A 65 -5.18 14.44 9.44
CA GLU A 65 -6.43 15.06 9.00
C GLU A 65 -6.27 15.91 7.73
N GLY A 66 -5.10 16.54 7.54
CA GLY A 66 -4.81 17.31 6.33
C GLY A 66 -4.65 16.46 5.07
N LEU A 67 -4.53 15.13 5.22
CA LEU A 67 -4.56 14.18 4.11
C LEU A 67 -5.95 13.61 3.85
N LEU A 68 -6.89 13.75 4.79
CA LEU A 68 -8.22 13.16 4.66
C LEU A 68 -9.07 13.94 3.66
N HIS A 69 -9.87 13.21 2.90
CA HIS A 69 -11.03 13.80 2.23
C HIS A 69 -12.00 14.34 3.27
N ARG A 70 -12.72 15.42 2.94
CA ARG A 70 -13.72 16.01 3.83
C ARG A 70 -14.76 14.96 4.25
N GLY A 71 -14.85 14.71 5.55
CA GLY A 71 -15.77 13.72 6.13
C GLY A 71 -15.27 12.27 6.07
N ALA A 72 -14.06 12.01 5.58
CA ALA A 72 -13.42 10.71 5.72
C ALA A 72 -12.75 10.58 7.10
N HIS A 73 -12.63 9.34 7.58
CA HIS A 73 -11.96 9.00 8.85
C HIS A 73 -10.76 8.05 8.65
N ARG A 74 -10.52 7.63 7.41
CA ARG A 74 -9.46 6.71 7.03
C ARG A 74 -9.03 6.96 5.58
N ILE A 75 -7.79 6.61 5.27
CA ILE A 75 -7.28 6.50 3.91
C ILE A 75 -7.09 5.03 3.60
N THR A 76 -7.54 4.60 2.41
CA THR A 76 -7.27 3.28 1.87
C THR A 76 -6.55 3.43 0.54
N LEU A 77 -5.43 2.74 0.41
CA LEU A 77 -4.68 2.61 -0.84
C LEU A 77 -4.62 1.14 -1.21
N VAL A 78 -5.01 0.82 -2.44
CA VAL A 78 -4.79 -0.49 -3.04
C VAL A 78 -3.90 -0.29 -4.25
N VAL A 79 -2.74 -0.96 -4.25
CA VAL A 79 -1.81 -0.97 -5.37
C VAL A 79 -1.72 -2.39 -5.86
N THR A 80 -2.08 -2.58 -7.11
CA THR A 80 -1.94 -3.85 -7.81
C THR A 80 -0.90 -3.68 -8.89
N LEU A 81 0.17 -4.45 -8.82
CA LEU A 81 1.19 -4.55 -9.84
C LEU A 81 0.82 -5.75 -10.71
N GLY A 82 0.35 -5.46 -11.92
CA GLY A 82 0.12 -6.47 -12.94
C GLY A 82 1.43 -7.14 -13.32
N PRO A 83 1.34 -8.31 -13.94
CA PRO A 83 2.38 -9.31 -13.80
C PRO A 83 3.69 -8.88 -14.46
N GLU A 84 4.78 -9.07 -13.71
CA GLU A 84 6.13 -9.19 -14.25
C GLU A 84 6.39 -10.70 -14.40
N GLY A 85 5.93 -11.29 -15.51
CA GLY A 85 5.82 -12.75 -15.68
C GLY A 85 4.38 -13.25 -15.58
N ASP A 86 4.12 -14.24 -14.72
CA ASP A 86 2.80 -14.86 -14.46
C ASP A 86 2.17 -14.48 -13.11
N VAL A 87 2.80 -13.57 -12.37
CA VAL A 87 2.44 -13.31 -10.96
C VAL A 87 2.01 -11.87 -10.75
N GLU A 88 0.77 -11.67 -10.32
CA GLU A 88 0.22 -10.38 -9.90
C GLU A 88 0.52 -10.13 -8.41
N VAL A 89 0.91 -8.91 -8.05
CA VAL A 89 1.14 -8.53 -6.64
C VAL A 89 0.14 -7.46 -6.24
N SER A 90 -0.56 -7.66 -5.12
CA SER A 90 -1.52 -6.70 -4.57
C SER A 90 -1.12 -6.30 -3.15
N TYR A 91 -1.04 -5.00 -2.92
CA TYR A 91 -0.74 -4.39 -1.64
C TYR A 91 -1.89 -3.47 -1.22
N VAL A 92 -2.40 -3.64 0.00
CA VAL A 92 -3.42 -2.76 0.59
C VAL A 92 -2.83 -2.08 1.80
N LEU A 93 -3.07 -0.77 1.94
CA LEU A 93 -2.77 0.00 3.14
C LEU A 93 -4.02 0.73 3.58
N GLU A 94 -4.46 0.48 4.81
CA GLU A 94 -5.50 1.24 5.49
C GLU A 94 -4.93 1.96 6.71
N VAL A 95 -5.08 3.29 6.74
CA VAL A 95 -4.57 4.15 7.81
C VAL A 95 -5.71 4.97 8.38
N LYS A 96 -5.74 5.12 9.71
CA LYS A 96 -6.64 6.03 10.41
C LYS A 96 -5.87 6.87 11.43
N ALA A 97 -6.50 7.90 11.98
CA ALA A 97 -5.98 8.59 13.15
C ALA A 97 -6.14 7.76 14.44
N ASP A 98 -5.15 7.82 15.32
CA ASP A 98 -5.33 7.47 16.74
C ASP A 98 -6.03 8.61 17.51
N ALA A 99 -6.19 8.45 18.82
CA ALA A 99 -6.83 9.47 19.67
C ALA A 99 -6.08 10.81 19.71
N SER A 100 -4.80 10.82 19.34
CA SER A 100 -3.93 11.99 19.31
C SER A 100 -3.79 12.57 17.89
N GLY A 101 -4.54 12.07 16.91
CA GLY A 101 -4.48 12.53 15.52
C GLY A 101 -3.30 11.96 14.71
N ASN A 102 -2.52 11.03 15.26
CA ASN A 102 -1.39 10.43 14.55
C ASN A 102 -1.85 9.30 13.61
N PRO A 103 -1.21 9.14 12.44
CA PRO A 103 -1.53 8.07 11.52
C PRO A 103 -1.13 6.70 12.11
N VAL A 104 -2.09 5.77 12.18
CA VAL A 104 -1.89 4.38 12.59
C VAL A 104 -2.41 3.42 11.54
N ILE A 105 -1.63 2.37 11.27
CA ILE A 105 -2.02 1.28 10.37
C ILE A 105 -3.16 0.51 11.01
N LYS A 106 -4.23 0.28 10.25
CA LYS A 106 -5.32 -0.65 10.61
C LYS A 106 -5.17 -1.98 9.91
N HIS A 107 -4.76 -1.94 8.65
CA HIS A 107 -4.70 -3.11 7.79
C HIS A 107 -3.60 -2.89 6.73
N GLU A 108 -2.71 -3.86 6.58
CA GLU A 108 -1.59 -3.78 5.61
C GLU A 108 -1.25 -5.16 5.01
N PRO A 109 -2.18 -5.84 4.29
CA PRO A 109 -1.86 -7.08 3.63
C PRO A 109 -1.11 -6.85 2.33
N CYS A 110 -0.23 -7.80 2.01
CA CYS A 110 0.33 -7.95 0.67
C CYS A 110 0.11 -9.39 0.20
N ARG A 111 -0.21 -9.57 -1.08
CA ARG A 111 -0.55 -10.84 -1.72
C ARG A 111 0.19 -10.97 -3.05
N GLU A 112 0.55 -12.21 -3.38
CA GLU A 112 1.25 -12.58 -4.62
C GLU A 112 0.46 -13.72 -5.28
N GLY A 113 0.16 -13.58 -6.58
CA GLY A 113 -0.62 -14.54 -7.37
C GLY A 113 -2.14 -14.46 -7.13
N SER A 114 -2.86 -15.32 -7.85
CA SER A 114 -4.31 -15.51 -7.71
C SER A 114 -4.69 -16.38 -6.50
N ASP A 115 -3.73 -17.14 -5.95
CA ASP A 115 -3.97 -18.17 -4.93
C ASP A 115 -3.76 -17.62 -3.51
N THR A 116 -4.80 -17.71 -2.69
CA THR A 116 -5.20 -16.59 -1.81
C THR A 116 -4.90 -16.77 -0.32
N THR A 117 -3.90 -17.55 0.10
CA THR A 117 -3.83 -17.99 1.52
C THR A 117 -2.53 -17.76 2.29
N ALA A 118 -1.42 -17.36 1.66
CA ALA A 118 -0.19 -17.07 2.40
C ALA A 118 -0.02 -15.56 2.62
N PRO A 119 -0.20 -15.03 3.84
CA PRO A 119 0.15 -13.64 4.12
C PRO A 119 1.66 -13.44 3.88
N LEU A 120 2.01 -12.43 3.07
CA LEU A 120 3.39 -12.00 2.95
C LEU A 120 3.78 -11.23 4.21
N THR A 121 4.93 -11.56 4.81
CA THR A 121 5.46 -10.80 5.94
C THR A 121 6.24 -9.61 5.40
N ILE A 122 5.86 -8.40 5.82
CA ILE A 122 6.61 -7.18 5.54
C ILE A 122 7.77 -7.11 6.53
N GLN A 123 9.00 -7.30 6.03
CA GLN A 123 10.22 -7.15 6.82
C GLN A 123 10.81 -5.76 6.54
N SER A 124 10.97 -4.95 7.60
CA SER A 124 11.70 -3.69 7.48
C SER A 124 13.15 -3.93 7.86
N ARG A 125 14.09 -3.55 6.99
CA ARG A 125 15.53 -3.48 7.30
C ARG A 125 15.95 -2.02 7.28
N GLU A 126 16.45 -1.56 8.42
CA GLU A 126 17.16 -0.29 8.53
C GLU A 126 18.65 -0.57 8.49
N VAL A 127 19.36 0.07 7.56
CA VAL A 127 20.83 0.06 7.50
C VAL A 127 21.27 1.48 7.80
N ALA A 128 22.20 1.66 8.75
CA ALA A 128 22.68 2.98 9.15
C ALA A 128 23.10 3.81 7.93
N GLY A 129 22.52 4.99 7.76
CA GLY A 129 22.77 5.88 6.62
C GLY A 129 22.05 5.54 5.32
N SER A 130 21.15 4.54 5.32
CA SER A 130 20.33 4.16 4.16
C SER A 130 18.83 4.32 4.46
N PRO A 131 17.97 4.53 3.43
CA PRO A 131 16.53 4.52 3.62
C PRO A 131 16.08 3.17 4.21
N VAL A 132 15.02 3.18 5.05
CA VAL A 132 14.44 1.91 5.52
C VAL A 132 13.91 1.17 4.30
N VAL A 133 14.42 -0.04 4.06
CA VAL A 133 13.96 -0.89 2.97
C VAL A 133 12.94 -1.85 3.57
N ARG A 134 11.68 -1.70 3.18
CA ARG A 134 10.64 -2.70 3.43
C ARG A 134 10.72 -3.78 2.34
N GLY A 135 11.28 -4.92 2.69
CA GLY A 135 11.28 -6.13 1.87
C GLY A 135 10.03 -6.96 2.15
N MET A 136 9.44 -7.51 1.09
CA MET A 136 8.37 -8.49 1.21
C MET A 136 8.95 -9.89 1.01
N ARG A 137 8.64 -10.83 1.89
CA ARG A 137 9.02 -12.23 1.72
C ARG A 137 7.82 -13.13 1.87
N VAL A 138 7.66 -14.04 0.91
CA VAL A 138 6.75 -15.18 1.03
C VAL A 138 7.19 -16.02 2.21
N GLN A 139 6.31 -16.17 3.20
CA GLN A 139 6.54 -17.13 4.27
C GLN A 139 6.23 -18.53 3.72
N ARG A 140 7.22 -19.15 3.06
CA ARG A 140 7.12 -20.56 2.67
C ARG A 140 7.03 -21.37 3.95
N ARG A 141 5.85 -21.89 4.28
CA ARG A 141 5.73 -22.93 5.32
C ARG A 141 6.60 -24.10 4.85
N CYS A 142 7.68 -24.39 5.58
CA CYS A 142 8.26 -25.72 5.56
C CYS A 142 7.18 -26.68 6.07
N VAL A 143 6.45 -27.29 5.15
CA VAL A 143 5.68 -28.49 5.47
C VAL A 143 6.72 -29.58 5.65
N THR A 144 7.15 -29.80 6.89
CA THR A 144 7.84 -31.04 7.27
C THR A 144 6.88 -32.17 6.94
N ARG A 145 7.11 -32.87 5.80
CA ARG A 145 6.47 -34.16 5.55
C ARG A 145 6.90 -35.07 6.70
N ILE A 146 5.98 -35.34 7.62
CA ILE A 146 6.12 -36.44 8.56
C ILE A 146 6.11 -37.72 7.70
N PRO A 147 7.15 -38.56 7.70
CA PRO A 147 7.11 -39.82 6.97
C PRO A 147 6.03 -40.70 7.59
N SER A 148 5.10 -41.16 6.75
CA SER A 148 4.09 -42.14 7.12
C SER A 148 4.76 -43.41 7.65
N PRO A 149 4.34 -43.98 8.80
CA PRO A 149 4.87 -45.25 9.24
C PRO A 149 4.44 -46.35 8.27
N CYS A 150 5.40 -47.01 7.63
CA CYS A 150 5.18 -48.25 6.89
C CYS A 150 4.52 -49.26 7.82
N THR A 151 3.29 -49.66 7.49
CA THR A 151 2.61 -50.77 8.15
C THR A 151 3.06 -52.05 7.44
N THR A 152 3.84 -52.86 8.14
CA THR A 152 4.16 -54.27 7.81
C THR A 152 2.97 -55.18 8.02
#